data_AF-A0A831PJE4-F1
#
_entry.id   AF-A0A831PJE4-F1
#
_cell.length_a   1.000
_cell.length_b   1.000
_cell.length_c   1.000
_cell.angle_alpha   90.00
_cell.angle_beta   90.00
_cell.angle_gamma   90.00
#
_symmetry.space_group_name_H-M   'P 1'
#
loop_
_entity.id
_entity.type
_entity.pdbx_description
1 polymer ?
#
loop_
_entity_poly.entity_id
_entity_poly.type
_entity_poly.pdbx_seq_one_letter_code
_entity_poly.pdbx_strand_id
1 'polypeptide(L)'
;MEGIIGKFIDGGPVFTVTILLAFFVTIALFVWGIMKMDHRTKVILLMKHVGWFAVAWGFLGRTFGLIKAFDMVAAHGELTPRLLSDGLKMALVDPLFGIFVFVVARVGIIVLVALTKNSVLEQSENQ
;
A
#
# COMPACT_ATOMS: atom_id res chain seq x y z
N MET A 1 -9.56 -18.14 -16.29
CA MET A 1 -9.01 -16.79 -16.08
C MET A 1 -9.17 -16.46 -14.62
N GLU A 2 -8.15 -16.72 -13.80
CA GLU A 2 -8.18 -16.15 -12.46
C GLU A 2 -8.10 -14.63 -12.63
N GLY A 3 -9.18 -13.95 -12.25
CA GLY A 3 -9.30 -12.51 -12.41
C GLY A 3 -8.24 -11.77 -11.58
N ILE A 4 -8.25 -10.44 -11.65
CA ILE A 4 -7.39 -9.57 -10.84
C ILE A 4 -7.44 -9.95 -9.34
N ILE A 5 -8.58 -10.49 -8.88
CA ILE A 5 -8.80 -11.00 -7.52
C ILE A 5 -7.93 -12.23 -7.17
N GLY A 6 -7.72 -13.17 -8.09
CA GLY A 6 -6.86 -14.34 -7.85
C GLY A 6 -5.40 -13.95 -7.67
N LYS A 7 -4.94 -12.96 -8.45
CA LYS A 7 -3.57 -12.41 -8.33
C LYS A 7 -3.30 -11.72 -6.98
N PHE A 8 -4.33 -11.28 -6.26
CA PHE A 8 -4.18 -10.75 -4.90
C PHE A 8 -4.00 -11.87 -3.86
N ILE A 9 -4.47 -13.08 -4.13
CA ILE A 9 -4.31 -14.21 -3.21
C ILE A 9 -2.91 -14.82 -3.35
N ASP A 10 -2.29 -14.69 -4.53
CA ASP A 10 -0.92 -15.14 -4.84
C ASP A 10 0.17 -14.43 -4.01
N GLY A 11 -0.11 -13.24 -3.46
CA GLY A 11 0.80 -12.48 -2.58
C GLY A 11 0.95 -13.07 -1.17
N GLY A 12 0.25 -14.16 -0.86
CA GLY A 12 0.19 -14.63 0.52
C GLY A 12 -0.92 -13.87 1.28
N PRO A 13 -1.94 -14.58 1.80
CA PRO A 13 -3.13 -13.94 2.36
C PRO A 13 -2.84 -12.92 3.46
N VAL A 14 -1.84 -13.17 4.31
CA VAL A 14 -1.52 -12.29 5.44
C VAL A 14 -0.99 -10.93 4.97
N PHE A 15 -0.09 -10.91 4.00
CA PHE A 15 0.54 -9.66 3.55
C PHE A 15 -0.43 -8.85 2.71
N THR A 16 -1.05 -9.46 1.71
CA THR A 16 -1.95 -8.75 0.80
C THR A 16 -3.22 -8.25 1.49
N VAL A 17 -3.84 -9.04 2.40
CA VAL A 17 -5.04 -8.56 3.14
C VAL A 17 -4.71 -7.37 4.04
N THR A 18 -3.55 -7.37 4.69
CA THR A 18 -3.12 -6.25 5.54
C THR A 18 -2.93 -4.96 4.71
N ILE A 19 -2.35 -5.07 3.51
CA ILE A 19 -2.20 -3.93 2.59
C ILE A 19 -3.57 -3.46 2.08
N LEU A 20 -4.52 -4.38 1.81
CA LEU A 20 -5.89 -4.03 1.45
C LEU A 20 -6.60 -3.27 2.58
N LEU A 21 -6.40 -3.66 3.84
CA LEU A 21 -6.91 -2.90 4.98
C LEU A 21 -6.31 -1.49 5.03
N ALA A 22 -4.99 -1.36 4.84
CA ALA A 22 -4.33 -0.05 4.76
C ALA A 22 -4.88 0.81 3.60
N PHE A 23 -5.26 0.18 2.48
CA PHE A 23 -5.92 0.86 1.37
C PHE A 23 -7.28 1.43 1.76
N PHE A 24 -8.17 0.62 2.36
CA PHE A 24 -9.47 1.12 2.82
C PHE A 24 -9.34 2.21 3.89
N VAL A 25 -8.39 2.07 4.83
CA VAL A 25 -8.07 3.11 5.82
C VAL A 25 -7.63 4.41 5.12
N THR A 26 -6.81 4.32 4.07
CA THR A 26 -6.37 5.49 3.29
C THR A 26 -7.55 6.21 2.63
N ILE A 27 -8.48 5.46 2.03
CA ILE A 27 -9.70 6.03 1.43
C ILE A 27 -10.59 6.68 2.50
N ALA A 28 -10.82 6.01 3.63
CA ALA A 28 -11.61 6.56 4.73
C ALA A 28 -11.01 7.85 5.29
N LEU A 29 -9.69 7.88 5.49
CA LEU A 29 -8.97 9.09 5.91
C LEU A 29 -9.06 10.20 4.87
N PHE A 30 -8.97 9.88 3.58
CA PHE A 30 -9.10 10.88 2.52
C PHE A 30 -10.48 11.54 2.52
N VAL A 31 -11.56 10.75 2.56
CA VAL A 31 -12.94 11.25 2.64
C VAL A 31 -13.14 12.10 3.88
N TRP A 32 -12.65 11.63 5.03
CA TRP A 32 -12.72 12.39 6.28
C TRP A 32 -11.92 13.70 6.19
N GLY A 33 -10.73 13.67 5.58
CA GLY A 33 -9.91 14.85 5.34
C GLY A 33 -10.62 15.91 4.50
N ILE A 34 -11.44 15.50 3.53
CA ILE A 34 -12.26 16.44 2.74
C ILE A 34 -13.38 17.05 3.60
N MET A 35 -14.06 16.25 4.43
CA MET A 35 -15.22 16.71 5.20
C MET A 35 -14.87 17.56 6.43
N LYS A 36 -13.77 17.29 7.14
CA LYS A 36 -13.43 17.99 8.40
C LYS A 36 -12.18 18.86 8.24
N MET A 37 -12.39 20.16 8.03
CA MET A 37 -11.31 21.15 7.84
C MET A 37 -10.39 21.29 9.05
N ASP A 38 -10.96 21.23 10.26
CA ASP A 38 -10.26 21.46 11.53
C ASP A 38 -9.11 20.45 11.81
N HIS A 39 -9.18 19.25 11.21
CA HIS A 39 -8.22 18.17 11.48
C HIS A 39 -7.36 17.79 10.27
N ARG A 40 -7.38 18.57 9.17
CA ARG A 40 -6.69 18.24 7.91
C ARG A 40 -5.21 17.92 8.09
N THR A 41 -4.48 18.67 8.92
CA THR A 41 -3.05 18.43 9.18
C THR A 41 -2.79 17.07 9.81
N LYS A 42 -3.60 16.66 10.79
CA LYS A 42 -3.51 15.35 11.44
C LYS A 42 -3.85 14.23 10.46
N VAL A 43 -4.88 14.41 9.63
CA VAL A 43 -5.27 13.43 8.60
C VAL A 43 -4.17 13.25 7.56
N ILE A 44 -3.60 14.34 7.04
CA ILE A 44 -2.47 14.29 6.10
C ILE A 44 -1.28 13.55 6.71
N LEU A 45 -0.96 13.81 7.99
CA LEU A 45 0.13 13.12 8.69
C LEU A 45 -0.15 11.61 8.82
N LEU A 46 -1.37 11.23 9.21
CA LEU A 46 -1.78 9.83 9.32
C LEU A 46 -1.70 9.11 7.96
N MET A 47 -2.20 9.74 6.89
CA MET A 47 -2.10 9.18 5.54
C MET A 47 -0.64 8.96 5.11
N LYS A 48 0.29 9.86 5.51
CA LYS A 48 1.73 9.66 5.24
C LYS A 48 2.25 8.42 5.94
N HIS A 49 1.94 8.23 7.22
CA HIS A 49 2.37 7.07 7.99
C HIS A 49 1.76 5.76 7.48
N VAL A 50 0.46 5.75 7.17
CA VAL A 50 -0.24 4.59 6.60
C VAL A 50 0.35 4.22 5.25
N GLY A 51 0.63 5.19 4.38
CA GLY A 51 1.28 4.95 3.10
C GLY A 51 2.65 4.29 3.26
N TRP A 52 3.51 4.84 4.12
CA TRP A 52 4.84 4.25 4.37
C TRP A 52 4.77 2.87 5.00
N PHE A 53 3.81 2.66 5.91
CA PHE A 53 3.54 1.35 6.50
C PHE A 53 3.18 0.32 5.41
N ALA A 54 2.32 0.68 4.46
CA ALA A 54 1.94 -0.22 3.36
C ALA A 54 3.15 -0.64 2.51
N VAL A 55 4.08 0.28 2.23
CA VAL A 55 5.34 -0.04 1.52
C VAL A 55 6.20 -0.98 2.36
N ALA A 56 6.47 -0.64 3.62
CA ALA A 56 7.30 -1.45 4.50
C ALA A 56 6.74 -2.87 4.65
N TRP A 57 5.42 -2.99 4.78
CA TRP A 57 4.73 -4.27 4.89
C TRP A 57 4.79 -5.09 3.60
N GLY A 58 4.65 -4.45 2.43
CA GLY A 58 4.82 -5.14 1.14
C GLY A 58 6.25 -5.65 0.92
N PHE A 59 7.26 -4.91 1.36
CA PHE A 59 8.65 -5.36 1.32
C PHE A 59 8.95 -6.48 2.33
N LEU A 60 8.22 -6.53 3.45
CA LEU A 60 8.29 -7.65 4.37
C LEU A 60 7.74 -8.92 3.72
N GLY A 61 6.56 -8.84 3.10
CA GLY A 61 5.98 -9.95 2.33
C GLY A 61 6.90 -10.45 1.21
N ARG A 62 7.58 -9.52 0.52
CA ARG A 62 8.65 -9.85 -0.44
C ARG A 62 9.72 -10.75 0.14
N THR A 63 10.23 -10.39 1.30
CA THR A 63 11.29 -11.15 1.97
C THR A 63 10.84 -12.57 2.28
N PHE A 64 9.60 -12.75 2.76
CA PHE A 64 9.05 -14.09 3.00
C PHE A 64 8.82 -14.90 1.72
N GLY A 65 8.35 -14.27 0.64
CA GLY A 65 8.21 -14.94 -0.66
C GLY A 65 9.55 -15.45 -1.19
N LEU A 66 10.62 -14.66 -1.06
CA LEU A 66 11.97 -15.07 -1.45
C LEU A 66 12.50 -16.21 -0.56
N ILE A 67 12.31 -16.14 0.76
CA ILE A 67 12.68 -17.22 1.68
C ILE A 67 11.98 -18.53 1.25
N LYS A 68 10.66 -18.49 1.02
CA LYS A 68 9.89 -19.65 0.55
C LYS A 68 10.44 -20.22 -0.77
N ALA A 69 10.80 -19.36 -1.72
CA ALA A 69 11.37 -19.80 -3.00
C ALA A 69 12.70 -20.55 -2.81
N PHE A 70 13.60 -20.01 -1.98
CA PHE A 70 14.90 -20.64 -1.72
C PHE A 70 14.79 -21.89 -0.84
N ASP A 71 13.87 -21.94 0.12
CA ASP A 71 13.61 -23.14 0.92
C ASP A 71 13.16 -24.31 0.04
N MET A 72 12.34 -24.05 -0.98
CA MET A 72 11.93 -25.07 -1.95
C MET A 72 13.12 -25.63 -2.74
N VAL A 73 14.06 -24.76 -3.14
CA VAL A 73 15.29 -25.20 -3.82
C VAL A 73 16.16 -26.04 -2.90
N ALA A 74 16.37 -25.58 -1.66
CA ALA A 74 17.19 -26.28 -0.68
C ALA A 74 16.63 -27.69 -0.38
N ALA A 75 15.31 -27.85 -0.34
CA ALA A 75 14.66 -29.14 -0.10
C ALA A 75 14.78 -30.14 -1.26
N HIS A 76 14.86 -29.66 -2.51
CA HIS A 76 14.92 -30.53 -3.70
C HIS A 76 16.36 -30.78 -4.20
N GLY A 77 17.32 -29.92 -3.82
CA GLY A 77 18.70 -30.04 -4.27
C GLY A 77 18.93 -29.68 -5.74
N GLU A 78 17.89 -29.20 -6.44
CA GLU A 78 17.95 -28.75 -7.82
C GLU A 78 17.32 -27.37 -7.99
N LEU A 79 17.90 -26.56 -8.88
CA LEU A 79 17.41 -25.24 -9.23
C LEU A 79 16.55 -25.32 -10.49
N THR A 80 15.23 -25.37 -10.34
CA THR A 80 14.31 -25.30 -11.48
C THR A 80 13.38 -24.07 -11.38
N PRO A 81 13.05 -23.41 -12.51
CA PRO A 81 12.14 -22.26 -12.51
C PRO A 81 10.76 -22.58 -11.91
N ARG A 82 10.32 -23.85 -12.02
CA ARG A 82 9.05 -24.30 -11.47
C ARG A 82 9.02 -24.22 -9.95
N LEU A 83 10.12 -24.61 -9.28
CA LEU A 83 10.22 -24.57 -7.82
C LEU A 83 10.22 -23.13 -7.28
N LEU A 84 10.83 -22.21 -8.00
CA LEU A 84 10.89 -20.80 -7.60
C LEU A 84 9.59 -20.03 -7.87
N SER A 85 8.76 -20.52 -8.78
CA SER A 85 7.64 -19.76 -9.36
C SER A 85 6.62 -19.26 -8.34
N ASP A 86 6.35 -20.03 -7.28
CA ASP A 86 5.34 -19.67 -6.28
C ASP A 86 5.86 -18.59 -5.32
N GLY A 87 7.04 -18.80 -4.73
CA GLY A 87 7.65 -17.81 -3.85
C GLY A 87 8.05 -16.51 -4.57
N LEU A 88 8.46 -16.59 -5.84
CA LEU A 88 8.74 -15.40 -6.65
C LEU A 88 7.48 -14.59 -7.00
N LYS A 89 6.35 -15.24 -7.27
CA LYS A 89 5.07 -14.54 -7.48
C LYS A 89 4.70 -13.76 -6.22
N MET A 90 4.71 -14.42 -5.07
CA MET A 90 4.49 -13.78 -3.78
C MET A 90 5.43 -12.58 -3.59
N ALA A 91 6.72 -12.78 -3.88
CA ALA A 91 7.75 -11.77 -3.70
C ALA A 91 7.57 -10.51 -4.56
N LEU A 92 6.84 -10.61 -5.67
CA LEU A 92 6.59 -9.51 -6.59
C LEU A 92 5.24 -8.83 -6.35
N VAL A 93 4.21 -9.60 -5.99
CA VAL A 93 2.85 -9.09 -5.78
C VAL A 93 2.77 -8.17 -4.55
N ASP A 94 3.36 -8.57 -3.43
CA ASP A 94 3.28 -7.81 -2.17
C ASP A 94 3.86 -6.38 -2.25
N PRO A 95 5.10 -6.15 -2.71
CA PRO A 95 5.66 -4.81 -2.80
C PRO A 95 4.96 -3.98 -3.88
N LEU A 96 4.50 -4.61 -4.98
CA LEU A 96 3.73 -3.93 -6.02
C LEU A 96 2.45 -3.34 -5.43
N PHE A 97 1.74 -4.12 -4.61
CA PHE A 97 0.52 -3.64 -3.99
C PHE A 97 0.77 -2.61 -2.90
N GLY A 98 1.83 -2.78 -2.08
CA GLY A 98 2.25 -1.78 -1.11
C GLY A 98 2.58 -0.41 -1.74
N ILE A 99 3.29 -0.42 -2.87
CA ILE A 99 3.60 0.79 -3.65
C ILE A 99 2.32 1.39 -4.26
N PHE A 100 1.40 0.56 -4.75
CA PHE A 100 0.12 1.04 -5.27
C PHE A 100 -0.67 1.82 -4.20
N VAL A 101 -0.80 1.27 -2.99
CA VAL A 101 -1.47 1.96 -1.87
C VAL A 101 -0.74 3.24 -1.49
N PHE A 102 0.60 3.24 -1.50
CA PHE A 102 1.39 4.42 -1.25
C PHE A 102 1.14 5.54 -2.26
N VAL A 103 1.09 5.21 -3.56
CA VAL A 103 0.77 6.20 -4.61
C VAL A 103 -0.62 6.79 -4.38
N VAL A 104 -1.62 5.97 -4.07
CA VAL A 104 -2.98 6.45 -3.76
C VAL A 104 -2.98 7.38 -2.54
N ALA A 105 -2.29 7.01 -1.47
CA ALA A 105 -2.13 7.88 -0.29
C ALA A 105 -1.47 9.22 -0.65
N ARG A 106 -0.44 9.21 -1.50
CA ARG A 106 0.27 10.42 -1.93
C ARG A 106 -0.60 11.33 -2.78
N VAL A 107 -1.34 10.79 -3.73
CA VAL A 107 -2.30 11.57 -4.53
C VAL A 107 -3.35 12.20 -3.62
N GLY A 108 -3.92 11.42 -2.68
CA GLY A 108 -4.87 11.95 -1.70
C GLY A 108 -4.31 13.09 -0.84
N ILE A 109 -3.07 12.94 -0.36
CA ILE A 109 -2.37 14.00 0.39
C ILE A 109 -2.18 15.26 -0.48
N ILE A 110 -1.74 15.13 -1.72
CA ILE A 110 -1.54 16.26 -2.63
C ILE A 110 -2.84 17.05 -2.82
N VAL A 111 -3.96 16.34 -3.04
CA VAL A 111 -5.29 16.95 -3.16
C VAL A 111 -5.68 17.67 -1.87
N LEU A 112 -5.53 17.04 -0.70
CA LEU A 112 -5.86 17.67 0.58
C LEU A 112 -5.03 18.91 0.88
N VAL A 113 -3.74 18.89 0.53
CA VAL A 113 -2.84 20.06 0.68
C VAL A 113 -3.28 21.19 -0.26
N ALA A 114 -3.60 20.89 -1.51
CA ALA A 114 -4.09 21.88 -2.47
C ALA A 114 -5.39 22.56 -1.98
N LEU A 115 -6.34 21.78 -1.45
CA LEU A 115 -7.58 22.31 -0.88
C LEU A 115 -7.34 23.19 0.35
N THR A 116 -6.34 22.85 1.19
CA THR A 116 -6.04 23.63 2.41
C THR A 116 -5.45 25.00 2.07
N LYS A 117 -4.66 25.10 1.00
CA LYS A 117 -4.06 26.39 0.57
C LYS A 117 -5.12 27.40 0.15
N ASN A 118 -6.15 26.98 -0.59
CA ASN A 118 -7.19 27.89 -1.08
C ASN A 118 -8.02 28.50 0.06
N SER A 119 -8.34 27.71 1.09
CA SER A 119 -9.11 28.19 2.25
C SER A 119 -8.38 29.25 3.09
N VAL A 120 -7.05 29.27 3.08
CA VAL A 120 -6.26 30.28 3.80
C VAL A 120 -6.23 31.61 3.03
N LEU A 121 -6.22 31.57 1.70
CA LEU A 121 -6.22 32.77 0.85
C LEU A 121 -7.57 33.50 0.90
N GLU A 122 -8.69 32.77 0.87
CA GLU A 122 -10.04 33.36 1.05
C GLU A 122 -10.23 34.02 2.41
N GLN A 123 -9.54 33.56 3.46
CA GLN A 123 -9.58 34.19 4.78
C GLN A 123 -8.73 35.47 4.85
N SER A 124 -7.65 35.56 4.08
CA SER A 124 -6.81 36.76 4.01
C SER A 124 -7.35 37.87 3.10
N GLU A 125 -8.19 37.56 2.11
CA GLU A 125 -8.87 38.58 1.28
C GLU A 125 -10.12 39.16 1.95
N ASN A 126 -10.70 38.48 2.94
CA ASN A 126 -11.89 38.92 3.67
C ASN A 126 -11.58 39.57 5.04
N GLN A 127 -10.31 39.89 5.31
CA GLN A 127 -9.86 40.70 6.45
C GLN A 127 -9.25 42.01 5.95
#